data_AF-A0A944QVK8-F1
#
_entry.id   AF-A0A944QVK8-F1
#
_cell.length_a   1.000
_cell.length_b   1.000
_cell.length_c   1.000
_cell.angle_alpha   90.00
_cell.angle_beta   90.00
_cell.angle_gamma   90.00
#
_symmetry.space_group_name_H-M   'P 1'
#
loop_
_entity.id
_entity.type
_entity.pdbx_description
1 polymer ?
#
loop_
_entity_poly.entity_id
_entity_poly.type
_entity_poly.pdbx_seq_one_letter_code
_entity_poly.pdbx_strand_id
1 'polypeptide(L)'
;MKRLFKRDPNTSHIARWIEFQGRELQAQREESERFLMRLDPEAGYFSFRTFSDTGYTRSSTGDPLQQEIHGSLDACWHRLVALNRQGAVIAVTINHGNGRGRRSADIRRVRALFLDDDRGSDPGRFPLKPHLRVQTSVGHNHFYWLVEGLPLQHFASCQQRLAERYQGDTRVQALNQAMQLPGFWRRKRITQPRLPRVLEISDHNPYKCFELGELFKPQMSPKPVRN
;
A
#
# COMPACT_ATOMS: atom_id res chain seq x y z
N MET A 1 13.67 36.77 3.53
CA MET A 1 12.75 36.37 2.43
C MET A 1 11.35 36.17 3.00
N LYS A 2 10.42 37.10 2.71
CA LYS A 2 9.01 37.00 3.12
C LYS A 2 8.36 35.82 2.39
N ARG A 3 7.55 35.03 3.10
CA ARG A 3 6.90 33.79 2.62
C ARG A 3 6.16 34.06 1.29
N LEU A 4 6.75 33.65 0.17
CA LEU A 4 6.18 33.77 -1.19
C LEU A 4 4.90 32.92 -1.40
N PHE A 5 4.51 32.12 -0.41
CA PHE A 5 3.40 31.19 -0.54
C PHE A 5 2.34 31.44 0.55
N LYS A 6 1.17 31.96 0.13
CA LYS A 6 -0.06 31.91 0.94
C LYS A 6 -0.44 30.43 1.10
N ARG A 7 -0.41 29.91 2.33
CA ARG A 7 -0.76 28.52 2.64
C ARG A 7 -2.21 28.25 2.22
N ASP A 8 -2.40 27.26 1.36
CA ASP A 8 -3.70 26.66 1.09
C ASP A 8 -3.83 25.43 2.00
N PRO A 9 -4.83 25.36 2.90
CA PRO A 9 -5.00 24.19 3.75
C PRO A 9 -5.28 22.92 2.93
N ASN A 10 -5.87 23.02 1.74
CA ASN A 10 -6.25 21.88 0.93
C ASN A 10 -5.14 21.40 -0.02
N THR A 11 -3.97 22.04 -0.01
CA THR A 11 -2.87 21.70 -0.91
C THR A 11 -1.56 21.53 -0.13
N SER A 12 -0.85 20.44 -0.38
CA SER A 12 0.50 20.24 0.15
C SER A 12 1.46 21.27 -0.42
N HIS A 13 2.19 21.96 0.47
CA HIS A 13 3.24 22.92 0.08
C HIS A 13 4.28 22.32 -0.89
N ILE A 14 4.60 21.03 -0.75
CA ILE A 14 5.53 20.34 -1.66
C ILE A 14 4.90 20.16 -3.04
N ALA A 15 3.62 19.79 -3.13
CA ALA A 15 2.94 19.64 -4.41
C ALA A 15 2.93 20.98 -5.18
N ARG A 16 2.55 22.06 -4.49
CA ARG A 16 2.58 23.41 -5.06
C ARG A 16 3.99 23.85 -5.50
N TRP A 17 5.02 23.52 -4.72
CA TRP A 17 6.39 23.83 -5.10
C TRP A 17 6.82 23.07 -6.35
N ILE A 18 6.52 21.77 -6.43
CA ILE A 18 6.86 20.92 -7.58
C ILE A 18 6.18 21.46 -8.85
N GLU A 19 4.91 21.84 -8.78
CA GLU A 19 4.19 22.48 -9.88
C GLU A 19 4.81 23.83 -10.27
N PHE A 20 5.20 24.67 -9.30
CA PHE A 20 5.86 25.95 -9.57
C PHE A 20 7.22 25.79 -10.27
N GLN A 21 7.89 24.64 -10.11
CA GLN A 21 9.10 24.30 -10.87
C GLN A 21 8.80 23.76 -12.29
N GLY A 22 7.55 23.80 -12.75
CA GLY A 22 7.14 23.31 -14.07
C GLY A 22 7.19 21.78 -14.21
N ARG A 23 7.23 21.04 -13.10
CA ARG A 23 7.27 19.57 -13.11
C ARG A 23 5.89 19.00 -12.84
N GLU A 24 5.17 18.59 -13.89
CA GLU A 24 3.91 17.89 -13.71
C GLU A 24 4.18 16.41 -13.34
N LEU A 25 3.68 15.99 -12.18
CA LEU A 25 3.75 14.61 -11.72
C LEU A 25 2.43 13.89 -12.00
N GLN A 26 2.33 13.30 -13.19
CA GLN A 26 1.13 12.61 -13.65
C GLN A 26 1.03 11.19 -13.07
N ALA A 27 -0.17 10.79 -12.65
CA ALA A 27 -0.44 9.42 -12.19
C ALA A 27 -0.40 8.44 -13.37
N GLN A 28 -0.01 7.19 -13.11
CA GLN A 28 0.03 6.09 -14.08
C GLN A 28 -1.11 5.12 -13.77
N ARG A 29 -2.16 5.12 -14.58
CA ARG A 29 -3.38 4.36 -14.33
C ARG A 29 -3.14 2.85 -14.43
N GLU A 30 -2.30 2.46 -15.38
CA GLU A 30 -1.98 1.08 -15.70
C GLU A 30 -1.36 0.36 -14.48
N GLU A 31 -0.57 1.06 -13.67
CA GLU A 31 0.01 0.52 -12.44
C GLU A 31 -1.07 0.23 -11.38
N SER A 32 -2.06 1.11 -11.25
CA SER A 32 -3.22 0.88 -10.37
C SER A 32 -4.08 -0.27 -10.86
N GLU A 33 -4.36 -0.34 -12.17
CA GLU A 33 -5.17 -1.40 -12.78
C GLU A 33 -4.51 -2.77 -12.60
N ARG A 34 -3.23 -2.89 -12.96
CA ARG A 34 -2.44 -4.11 -12.78
C ARG A 34 -2.46 -4.60 -11.33
N PHE A 35 -2.29 -3.67 -10.38
CA PHE A 35 -2.32 -4.00 -8.96
C PHE A 35 -3.71 -4.47 -8.49
N LEU A 36 -4.76 -3.70 -8.79
CA LEU A 36 -6.12 -3.98 -8.32
C LEU A 36 -6.71 -5.24 -8.97
N MET A 37 -6.51 -5.41 -10.27
CA MET A 37 -6.94 -6.60 -11.02
C MET A 37 -6.29 -7.86 -10.44
N ARG A 38 -5.00 -7.78 -10.07
CA ARG A 38 -4.34 -8.93 -9.45
C ARG A 38 -4.81 -9.17 -8.02
N LEU A 39 -5.01 -8.10 -7.24
CA LEU A 39 -5.42 -8.16 -5.84
C LEU A 39 -6.81 -8.79 -5.69
N ASP A 40 -7.74 -8.45 -6.58
CA ASP A 40 -9.05 -9.09 -6.66
C ASP A 40 -9.72 -8.80 -8.02
N PRO A 41 -9.68 -9.77 -8.96
CA PRO A 41 -10.25 -9.58 -10.29
C PRO A 41 -11.78 -9.53 -10.32
N GLU A 42 -12.45 -10.02 -9.27
CA GLU A 42 -13.92 -10.05 -9.17
C GLU A 42 -14.48 -8.86 -8.40
N ALA A 43 -13.62 -7.96 -7.92
CA ALA A 43 -14.03 -6.82 -7.12
C ALA A 43 -14.78 -5.77 -7.96
N GLY A 44 -16.08 -5.62 -7.74
CA GLY A 44 -16.86 -4.51 -8.30
C GLY A 44 -16.49 -3.13 -7.71
N TYR A 45 -15.79 -3.09 -6.57
CA TYR A 45 -15.32 -1.86 -5.94
C TYR A 45 -14.11 -2.09 -5.05
N PHE A 46 -13.41 -1.00 -4.75
CA PHE A 46 -12.37 -0.91 -3.72
C PHE A 46 -12.67 0.25 -2.77
N SER A 47 -11.99 0.24 -1.62
CA SER A 47 -12.02 1.35 -0.67
C SER A 47 -10.67 2.06 -0.70
N PHE A 48 -10.67 3.29 -1.19
CA PHE A 48 -9.50 4.14 -1.24
C PHE A 48 -9.47 5.08 -0.04
N ARG A 49 -8.27 5.34 0.44
CA ARG A 49 -8.00 6.33 1.47
C ARG A 49 -7.01 7.34 0.94
N THR A 50 -7.30 8.60 1.20
CA THR A 50 -6.35 9.69 0.95
C THR A 50 -5.93 10.32 2.26
N PHE A 51 -4.74 10.93 2.29
CA PHE A 51 -4.24 11.69 3.43
C PHE A 51 -3.02 12.51 3.02
N SER A 52 -2.68 13.54 3.79
CA SER A 52 -1.50 14.36 3.55
C SER A 52 -0.22 13.55 3.72
N ASP A 53 0.71 13.66 2.76
CA ASP A 53 2.01 12.97 2.81
C ASP A 53 2.99 13.59 3.83
N THR A 54 2.72 14.82 4.28
CA THR A 54 3.55 15.53 5.27
C THR A 54 2.73 16.05 6.45
N GLY A 55 3.35 16.11 7.62
CA GLY A 55 2.74 16.73 8.80
C GLY A 55 2.49 18.23 8.64
N TYR A 56 3.20 18.91 7.74
CA TYR A 56 3.02 20.35 7.49
C TYR A 56 1.63 20.67 6.90
N THR A 57 1.09 19.81 6.05
CA THR A 57 -0.25 20.00 5.48
C THR A 57 -1.33 19.78 6.53
N ARG A 58 -1.06 18.96 7.55
CA ARG A 58 -1.98 18.71 8.66
C ARG A 58 -2.08 19.93 9.57
N SER A 59 -3.21 20.02 10.25
CA SER A 59 -3.55 21.12 11.16
C SER A 59 -4.12 20.58 12.46
N SER A 60 -4.35 21.46 13.45
CA SER A 60 -5.02 21.09 14.70
C SER A 60 -6.45 20.57 14.48
N THR A 61 -7.10 20.96 13.39
CA THR A 61 -8.45 20.50 13.04
C THR A 61 -8.46 19.21 12.20
N GLY A 62 -7.29 18.62 11.94
CA GLY A 62 -7.14 17.35 11.24
C GLY A 62 -6.33 17.42 9.95
N ASP A 63 -6.46 16.36 9.14
CA ASP A 63 -5.81 16.23 7.84
C ASP A 63 -6.80 16.63 6.72
N PRO A 64 -6.57 17.77 6.04
CA PRO A 64 -7.51 18.32 5.05
C PRO A 64 -7.59 17.48 3.76
N LEU A 65 -6.60 16.64 3.52
CA LEU A 65 -6.56 15.72 2.37
C LEU A 65 -7.08 14.32 2.74
N GLN A 66 -7.58 14.14 3.96
CA GLN A 66 -8.12 12.86 4.38
C GLN A 66 -9.52 12.63 3.80
N GLN A 67 -9.65 11.62 2.94
CA GLN A 67 -10.93 11.19 2.40
C GLN A 67 -11.04 9.67 2.41
N GLU A 68 -12.29 9.21 2.44
CA GLU A 68 -12.69 7.83 2.20
C GLU A 68 -13.51 7.82 0.92
N ILE A 69 -13.10 6.98 -0.03
CA ILE A 69 -13.70 6.93 -1.37
C ILE A 69 -13.93 5.48 -1.70
N HIS A 70 -15.17 5.13 -2.05
CA HIS A 70 -15.56 3.76 -2.37
C HIS A 70 -16.09 3.70 -3.80
N GLY A 71 -15.63 2.74 -4.58
CA GLY A 71 -16.05 2.56 -5.97
C GLY A 71 -15.04 1.77 -6.78
N SER A 72 -15.35 1.56 -8.07
CA SER A 72 -14.36 1.05 -9.03
C SER A 72 -13.24 2.08 -9.23
N LEU A 73 -12.08 1.62 -9.73
CA LEU A 73 -10.99 2.53 -10.09
C LEU A 73 -11.48 3.60 -11.08
N ASP A 74 -12.20 3.19 -12.12
CA ASP A 74 -12.73 4.05 -13.17
C ASP A 74 -13.61 5.18 -12.61
N ALA A 75 -14.58 4.83 -11.76
CA ALA A 75 -15.47 5.82 -11.15
C ALA A 75 -14.72 6.78 -10.22
N CYS A 76 -13.62 6.33 -9.62
CA CYS A 76 -12.85 7.12 -8.65
C CYS A 76 -11.67 7.87 -9.29
N TRP A 77 -11.25 7.51 -10.51
CA TRP A 77 -9.95 7.89 -11.09
C TRP A 77 -9.71 9.40 -11.07
N HIS A 78 -10.62 10.19 -11.64
CA HIS A 78 -10.47 11.64 -11.71
C HIS A 78 -10.36 12.29 -10.32
N ARG A 79 -11.14 11.81 -9.35
CA ARG A 79 -11.09 12.31 -7.96
C ARG A 79 -9.76 11.95 -7.30
N LEU A 80 -9.27 10.72 -7.50
CA LEU A 80 -7.97 10.29 -6.96
C LEU A 80 -6.80 11.07 -7.57
N VAL A 81 -6.83 11.33 -8.89
CA VAL A 81 -5.82 12.16 -9.58
C VAL A 81 -5.85 13.58 -9.04
N ALA A 82 -7.02 14.19 -8.88
CA ALA A 82 -7.15 15.55 -8.33
C ALA A 82 -6.57 15.63 -6.90
N LEU A 83 -6.90 14.68 -6.03
CA LEU A 83 -6.35 14.61 -4.67
C LEU A 83 -4.83 14.37 -4.67
N ASN A 84 -4.35 13.50 -5.56
CA ASN A 84 -2.91 13.28 -5.66
C ASN A 84 -2.17 14.54 -6.15
N ARG A 85 -2.73 15.30 -7.10
CA ARG A 85 -2.18 16.61 -7.53
C ARG A 85 -2.11 17.60 -6.37
N GLN A 86 -3.12 17.63 -5.50
CA GLN A 86 -3.09 18.41 -4.25
C GLN A 86 -2.05 17.90 -3.22
N GLY A 87 -1.40 16.77 -3.48
CA GLY A 87 -0.35 16.20 -2.65
C GLY A 87 -0.81 15.13 -1.67
N ALA A 88 -2.01 14.58 -1.87
CA ALA A 88 -2.49 13.45 -1.08
C ALA A 88 -1.75 12.17 -1.48
N VAL A 89 -1.43 11.34 -0.49
CA VAL A 89 -1.13 9.93 -0.69
C VAL A 89 -2.42 9.24 -1.11
N ILE A 90 -2.35 8.42 -2.15
CA ILE A 90 -3.47 7.55 -2.53
C ILE A 90 -3.14 6.13 -2.05
N ALA A 91 -4.02 5.60 -1.21
CA ALA A 91 -3.90 4.27 -0.63
C ALA A 91 -5.19 3.48 -0.87
N VAL A 92 -5.09 2.15 -0.87
CA VAL A 92 -6.21 1.23 -0.98
C VAL A 92 -6.23 0.33 0.26
N THR A 93 -7.41 0.17 0.86
CA THR A 93 -7.62 -0.84 1.90
C THR A 93 -7.48 -2.22 1.27
N ILE A 94 -6.50 -2.99 1.73
CA ILE A 94 -6.11 -4.25 1.07
C ILE A 94 -7.20 -5.31 1.22
N ASN A 95 -7.83 -5.41 2.39
CA ASN A 95 -8.89 -6.38 2.63
C ASN A 95 -10.25 -5.86 2.15
N HIS A 96 -11.12 -6.79 1.75
CA HIS A 96 -12.43 -6.46 1.22
C HIS A 96 -13.35 -5.90 2.32
N GLY A 97 -13.78 -4.66 2.14
CA GLY A 97 -14.74 -3.99 3.03
C GLY A 97 -16.20 -4.29 2.69
N ASN A 98 -17.11 -3.52 3.30
CA ASN A 98 -18.54 -3.49 2.99
C ASN A 98 -18.92 -2.34 2.01
N GLY A 99 -17.94 -1.58 1.54
CA GLY A 99 -18.13 -0.46 0.61
C GLY A 99 -18.72 0.81 1.23
N ARG A 100 -18.78 0.90 2.57
CA ARG A 100 -19.38 2.05 3.28
C ARG A 100 -18.51 2.61 4.39
N GLY A 101 -17.90 1.74 5.19
CA GLY A 101 -17.13 2.13 6.37
C GLY A 101 -15.67 1.71 6.29
N ARG A 102 -14.85 2.32 7.15
CA ARG A 102 -13.40 2.08 7.22
C ARG A 102 -12.94 1.31 8.45
N ARG A 103 -13.82 0.89 9.36
CA ARG A 103 -13.41 0.23 10.61
C ARG A 103 -13.06 -1.22 10.35
N SER A 104 -12.29 -1.86 11.24
CA SER A 104 -12.04 -3.30 11.14
C SER A 104 -13.34 -4.13 11.10
N ALA A 105 -14.40 -3.67 11.78
CA ALA A 105 -15.73 -4.29 11.75
C ALA A 105 -16.45 -4.19 10.38
N ASP A 106 -16.00 -3.30 9.51
CA ASP A 106 -16.54 -3.13 8.16
C ASP A 106 -15.85 -4.09 7.16
N ILE A 107 -14.78 -4.79 7.57
CA ILE A 107 -14.06 -5.77 6.74
C ILE A 107 -14.81 -7.10 6.71
N ARG A 108 -14.97 -7.66 5.51
CA ARG A 108 -15.74 -8.87 5.24
C ARG A 108 -14.88 -10.06 4.83
N ARG A 109 -13.73 -9.82 4.21
CA ARG A 109 -12.84 -10.90 3.76
C ARG A 109 -11.39 -10.42 3.71
N VAL A 110 -10.46 -11.26 4.17
CA VAL A 110 -9.04 -11.06 3.92
C VAL A 110 -8.73 -11.33 2.46
N ARG A 111 -8.04 -10.41 1.79
CA ARG A 111 -7.54 -10.63 0.42
C ARG A 111 -6.10 -11.13 0.41
N ALA A 112 -5.26 -10.59 1.28
CA ALA A 112 -3.84 -10.89 1.30
C ALA A 112 -3.23 -10.72 2.69
N LEU A 113 -2.19 -11.49 2.99
CA LEU A 113 -1.14 -11.04 3.91
C LEU A 113 -0.14 -10.18 3.12
N PHE A 114 0.54 -9.26 3.79
CA PHE A 114 1.46 -8.36 3.09
C PHE A 114 2.65 -7.95 3.96
N LEU A 115 3.76 -7.62 3.33
CA LEU A 115 4.98 -7.20 4.02
C LEU A 115 5.39 -5.83 3.50
N ASP A 116 5.53 -4.86 4.40
CA ASP A 116 6.23 -3.61 4.12
C ASP A 116 7.72 -3.82 4.45
N ASP A 117 8.53 -3.99 3.40
CA ASP A 117 9.94 -4.36 3.49
C ASP A 117 10.84 -3.19 3.10
N ASP A 118 11.50 -2.64 4.11
CA ASP A 118 12.48 -1.57 3.98
C ASP A 118 13.93 -2.05 3.86
N ARG A 119 14.18 -3.37 3.93
CA ARG A 119 15.53 -3.94 4.15
C ARG A 119 16.01 -4.85 3.03
N GLY A 120 15.14 -5.38 2.19
CA GLY A 120 15.54 -6.28 1.12
C GLY A 120 14.70 -6.18 -0.15
N SER A 121 15.28 -6.63 -1.25
CA SER A 121 14.63 -6.61 -2.57
C SER A 121 14.53 -7.98 -3.20
N ASP A 122 15.10 -9.02 -2.60
CA ASP A 122 15.07 -10.37 -3.15
C ASP A 122 13.84 -11.15 -2.66
N PRO A 123 12.85 -11.45 -3.54
CA PRO A 123 11.71 -12.30 -3.20
C PRO A 123 12.09 -13.77 -2.99
N GLY A 124 13.27 -14.21 -3.45
CA GLY A 124 13.73 -15.61 -3.32
C GLY A 124 13.93 -16.07 -1.87
N ARG A 125 13.98 -15.13 -0.91
CA ARG A 125 14.07 -15.45 0.52
C ARG A 125 12.77 -15.98 1.13
N PHE A 126 11.65 -15.86 0.42
CA PHE A 126 10.35 -16.31 0.91
C PHE A 126 10.09 -17.76 0.46
N PRO A 127 9.65 -18.66 1.35
CA PRO A 127 9.32 -20.03 0.97
C PRO A 127 8.06 -20.12 0.10
N LEU A 128 7.19 -19.12 0.19
CA LEU A 128 6.06 -18.94 -0.73
C LEU A 128 6.32 -17.73 -1.62
N LYS A 129 6.09 -17.91 -2.92
CA LYS A 129 6.20 -16.84 -3.90
C LYS A 129 5.12 -15.77 -3.63
N PRO A 130 5.48 -14.48 -3.52
CA PRO A 130 4.48 -13.42 -3.49
C PRO A 130 3.70 -13.35 -4.81
N HIS A 131 2.41 -13.01 -4.73
CA HIS A 131 1.59 -12.75 -5.90
C HIS A 131 1.83 -11.37 -6.50
N LEU A 132 2.18 -10.41 -5.65
CA LEU A 132 2.49 -9.04 -6.04
C LEU A 132 3.78 -8.59 -5.36
N ARG A 133 4.63 -7.94 -6.15
CA ARG A 133 5.75 -7.13 -5.66
C ARG A 133 5.61 -5.71 -6.17
N VAL A 134 5.49 -4.77 -5.24
CA VAL A 134 5.44 -3.34 -5.53
C VAL A 134 6.71 -2.69 -5.03
N GLN A 135 7.42 -1.96 -5.88
CA GLN A 135 8.51 -1.11 -5.43
C GLN A 135 7.94 0.23 -4.98
N THR A 136 8.15 0.60 -3.72
CA THR A 136 7.74 1.91 -3.19
C THR A 136 8.85 2.96 -3.33
N SER A 137 10.10 2.52 -3.25
CA SER A 137 11.32 3.26 -3.60
C SER A 137 12.44 2.28 -3.95
N VAL A 138 13.56 2.79 -4.48
CA VAL A 138 14.79 1.99 -4.63
C VAL A 138 15.13 1.32 -3.29
N GLY A 139 15.19 -0.01 -3.28
CA GLY A 139 15.49 -0.82 -2.08
C GLY A 139 14.29 -1.13 -1.17
N HIS A 140 13.12 -0.51 -1.38
CA HIS A 140 11.93 -0.66 -0.54
C HIS A 140 10.77 -1.28 -1.33
N ASN A 141 10.19 -2.35 -0.81
CA ASN A 141 9.17 -3.13 -1.52
C ASN A 141 7.99 -3.46 -0.61
N HIS A 142 6.80 -3.53 -1.18
CA HIS A 142 5.70 -4.28 -0.60
C HIS A 142 5.56 -5.63 -1.29
N PHE A 143 5.36 -6.68 -0.52
CA PHE A 143 5.03 -8.01 -1.01
C PHE A 143 3.63 -8.40 -0.55
N TYR A 144 2.86 -9.08 -1.39
CA TYR A 144 1.51 -9.53 -1.05
C TYR A 144 1.33 -11.01 -1.39
N TRP A 145 0.81 -11.77 -0.43
CA TRP A 145 0.39 -13.16 -0.58
C TRP A 145 -1.13 -13.20 -0.48
N LEU A 146 -1.79 -13.31 -1.63
CA LEU A 146 -3.23 -13.47 -1.73
C LEU A 146 -3.66 -14.77 -1.07
N VAL A 147 -4.79 -14.72 -0.37
CA VAL A 147 -5.31 -15.83 0.41
C VAL A 147 -6.81 -15.99 0.28
N GLU A 148 -7.23 -17.25 0.21
CA GLU A 148 -8.61 -17.67 0.35
C GLU A 148 -8.85 -18.32 1.70
N GLY A 149 -9.95 -17.90 2.35
CA GLY A 149 -10.43 -18.54 3.57
C GLY A 149 -9.65 -18.22 4.85
N LEU A 150 -8.80 -17.18 4.89
CA LEU A 150 -8.20 -16.73 6.16
C LEU A 150 -9.28 -16.06 7.05
N PRO A 151 -9.58 -16.60 8.24
CA PRO A 151 -10.55 -15.98 9.13
C PRO A 151 -10.07 -14.61 9.63
N LEU A 152 -10.99 -13.63 9.70
CA LEU A 152 -10.67 -12.24 10.06
C LEU A 152 -9.91 -12.14 11.40
N GLN A 153 -10.31 -12.95 12.38
CA GLN A 153 -9.71 -12.99 13.72
C GLN A 153 -8.24 -13.45 13.75
N HIS A 154 -7.78 -14.15 12.72
CA HIS A 154 -6.39 -14.62 12.62
C HIS A 154 -5.50 -13.67 11.82
N PHE A 155 -6.08 -12.68 11.13
CA PHE A 155 -5.32 -11.77 10.26
C PHE A 155 -4.19 -11.06 11.02
N ALA A 156 -4.51 -10.39 12.13
CA ALA A 156 -3.53 -9.58 12.87
C ALA A 156 -2.35 -10.42 13.36
N SER A 157 -2.59 -11.62 13.92
CA SER A 157 -1.51 -12.48 14.40
C SER A 157 -0.65 -13.04 13.26
N CYS A 158 -1.25 -13.43 12.14
CA CYS A 158 -0.49 -13.85 10.95
C CYS A 158 0.38 -12.70 10.40
N GLN A 159 -0.18 -11.50 10.34
CA GLN A 159 0.46 -10.31 9.81
C GLN A 159 1.63 -9.85 10.71
N GLN A 160 1.45 -9.88 12.03
CA GLN A 160 2.51 -9.60 13.00
C GLN A 160 3.67 -10.60 12.85
N ARG A 161 3.37 -11.91 12.82
CA ARG A 161 4.38 -12.97 12.63
C ARG A 161 5.15 -12.82 11.32
N LEU A 162 4.46 -12.40 10.26
CA LEU A 162 5.08 -12.17 8.95
C LEU A 162 6.08 -11.02 9.03
N ALA A 163 5.67 -9.89 9.62
CA ALA A 163 6.52 -8.73 9.81
C ALA A 163 7.73 -9.02 10.72
N GLU A 164 7.53 -9.68 11.87
CA GLU A 164 8.62 -10.05 12.78
C GLU A 164 9.65 -10.95 12.11
N ARG A 165 9.17 -11.99 11.43
CA ARG A 165 10.04 -12.97 10.79
C ARG A 165 10.87 -12.39 9.66
N TYR A 166 10.26 -11.54 8.83
CA TYR A 166 10.91 -10.96 7.66
C TYR A 166 11.34 -9.51 7.87
N GLN A 167 11.40 -9.06 9.13
CA GLN A 167 11.86 -7.74 9.57
C GLN A 167 11.14 -6.56 8.89
N GLY A 168 9.84 -6.71 8.62
CA GLY A 168 8.98 -5.64 8.11
C GLY A 168 8.37 -4.78 9.22
N ASP A 169 7.51 -3.83 8.84
CA ASP A 169 6.80 -2.97 9.79
C ASP A 169 5.67 -3.70 10.52
N THR A 170 5.86 -3.99 11.81
CA THR A 170 4.88 -4.68 12.66
C THR A 170 3.61 -3.87 12.95
N ARG A 171 3.60 -2.56 12.65
CA ARG A 171 2.42 -1.71 12.83
C ARG A 171 1.37 -1.94 11.73
N VAL A 172 1.78 -2.53 10.62
CA VAL A 172 0.96 -2.81 9.45
C VAL A 172 0.19 -4.11 9.68
N GLN A 173 -0.73 -4.12 10.65
CA GLN A 173 -1.42 -5.34 11.12
C GLN A 173 -2.95 -5.25 11.22
N ALA A 174 -3.53 -4.08 10.96
CA ALA A 174 -4.96 -3.89 11.10
C ALA A 174 -5.73 -4.49 9.90
N LEU A 175 -6.92 -5.07 10.14
CA LEU A 175 -7.77 -5.62 9.07
C LEU A 175 -8.10 -4.58 7.99
N ASN A 176 -8.33 -3.34 8.40
CA ASN A 176 -8.65 -2.19 7.55
C ASN A 176 -7.41 -1.43 7.04
N GLN A 177 -6.22 -2.04 7.14
CA GLN A 177 -4.96 -1.41 6.75
C GLN A 177 -5.02 -1.01 5.26
N ALA A 178 -4.69 0.26 5.02
CA ALA A 178 -4.56 0.79 3.68
C ALA A 178 -3.07 0.89 3.33
N MET A 179 -2.71 0.30 2.20
CA MET A 179 -1.37 0.36 1.65
C MET A 179 -1.38 1.29 0.45
N GLN A 180 -0.22 1.86 0.13
CA GLN A 180 -0.12 2.76 -0.99
C GLN A 180 -0.52 2.06 -2.30
N LEU A 181 -1.38 2.72 -3.08
CA LEU A 181 -1.76 2.27 -4.42
C LEU A 181 -0.64 2.66 -5.42
N PRO A 182 -0.07 1.69 -6.17
CA PRO A 182 0.87 1.99 -7.25
C PRO A 182 0.27 2.89 -8.32
N GLY A 183 1.10 3.67 -9.00
CA GLY A 183 0.64 4.61 -10.02
C GLY A 183 0.33 6.02 -9.51
N PHE A 184 0.37 6.27 -8.20
CA PHE A 184 0.25 7.61 -7.63
C PHE A 184 1.54 8.07 -6.95
N TRP A 185 1.89 9.34 -7.17
CA TRP A 185 3.13 9.92 -6.64
C TRP A 185 3.08 10.13 -5.12
N ARG A 186 4.20 9.83 -4.46
CA ARG A 186 4.57 10.31 -3.12
C ARG A 186 5.47 11.52 -3.24
N ARG A 187 5.22 12.50 -2.38
CA ARG A 187 5.84 13.81 -2.39
C ARG A 187 6.33 14.20 -1.00
N LYS A 188 6.52 13.24 -0.08
CA LYS A 188 7.03 13.50 1.28
C LYS A 188 8.34 14.30 1.28
N ARG A 189 9.21 14.09 0.28
CA ARG A 189 10.46 14.83 0.08
C ARG A 189 10.40 15.57 -1.27
N ILE A 190 10.67 16.87 -1.23
CA ILE A 190 10.64 17.76 -2.41
C ILE A 190 11.58 17.28 -3.52
N THR A 191 12.80 16.89 -3.15
CA THR A 191 13.87 16.53 -4.09
C THR A 191 13.79 15.09 -4.58
N GLN A 192 12.91 14.27 -3.99
CA GLN A 192 12.81 12.84 -4.27
C GLN A 192 11.33 12.40 -4.30
N PRO A 193 10.53 12.92 -5.24
CA PRO A 193 9.21 12.35 -5.47
C PRO A 193 9.37 10.90 -5.94
N ARG A 194 8.50 10.02 -5.45
CA ARG A 194 8.54 8.58 -5.73
C ARG A 194 7.22 8.17 -6.37
N LEU A 195 7.29 7.37 -7.42
CA LEU A 195 6.12 6.76 -8.03
C LEU A 195 6.21 5.26 -7.81
N PRO A 196 5.44 4.69 -6.86
CA PRO A 196 5.43 3.25 -6.69
C PRO A 196 4.87 2.54 -7.90
N ARG A 197 5.48 1.40 -8.22
CA ARG A 197 5.17 0.60 -9.42
C ARG A 197 5.15 -0.88 -9.07
N VAL A 198 4.34 -1.63 -9.80
CA VAL A 198 4.29 -3.09 -9.76
C VAL A 198 5.49 -3.64 -10.53
N LEU A 199 6.42 -4.26 -9.82
CA LEU A 199 7.59 -4.92 -10.42
C LEU A 199 7.26 -6.33 -10.90
N GLU A 200 6.47 -7.08 -10.13
CA GLU A 200 6.17 -8.47 -10.43
C GLU A 200 4.71 -8.79 -10.10
N ILE A 201 4.09 -9.56 -10.98
CA ILE A 201 2.80 -10.21 -10.80
C ILE A 201 3.01 -11.69 -11.06
N SER A 202 2.73 -12.52 -10.07
CA SER A 202 2.70 -13.97 -10.26
C SER A 202 1.27 -14.42 -10.60
N ASP A 203 1.13 -15.37 -11.51
CA ASP A 203 -0.13 -15.86 -12.07
C ASP A 203 -0.74 -17.05 -11.30
N HIS A 204 -0.03 -17.64 -10.34
CA HIS A 204 -0.56 -18.74 -9.53
C HIS A 204 -1.78 -18.36 -8.68
N ASN A 205 -2.59 -19.34 -8.33
CA ASN A 205 -3.80 -19.14 -7.52
C ASN A 205 -3.49 -18.53 -6.14
N PRO A 206 -4.45 -17.82 -5.53
CA PRO A 206 -4.39 -17.46 -4.11
C PRO A 206 -4.11 -18.69 -3.25
N TYR A 207 -3.30 -18.51 -2.21
CA TYR A 207 -3.03 -19.59 -1.26
C TYR A 207 -4.28 -19.89 -0.44
N LYS A 208 -4.48 -21.15 -0.07
CA LYS A 208 -5.38 -21.51 1.01
C LYS A 208 -4.75 -21.13 2.34
N CYS A 209 -5.59 -20.86 3.34
CA CYS A 209 -5.13 -20.47 4.68
C CYS A 209 -4.06 -21.41 5.27
N PHE A 210 -4.15 -22.73 5.05
CA PHE A 210 -3.19 -23.70 5.58
C PHE A 210 -1.81 -23.61 4.92
N GLU A 211 -1.74 -23.23 3.65
CA GLU A 211 -0.47 -23.11 2.90
C GLU A 211 0.36 -21.94 3.42
N LEU A 212 -0.28 -20.87 3.91
CA LEU A 212 0.42 -19.74 4.52
C LEU A 212 1.28 -20.15 5.73
N GLY A 213 1.04 -21.32 6.32
CA GLY A 213 1.90 -21.90 7.36
C GLY A 213 3.38 -21.97 6.96
N GLU A 214 3.67 -22.19 5.67
CA GLU A 214 5.04 -22.26 5.14
C GLU A 214 5.82 -20.97 5.37
N LEU A 215 5.16 -19.81 5.29
CA LEU A 215 5.79 -18.50 5.56
C LEU A 215 6.35 -18.40 6.98
N PHE A 216 5.88 -19.23 7.91
CA PHE A 216 6.23 -19.13 9.32
C PHE A 216 7.07 -20.30 9.84
N LYS A 217 7.39 -21.30 9.01
CA LYS A 217 8.24 -22.43 9.42
C LYS A 217 9.67 -21.95 9.74
N PRO A 218 10.33 -22.44 10.79
CA PRO A 218 11.74 -22.12 11.04
C PRO A 218 12.59 -22.42 9.79
N GLN A 219 13.51 -21.54 9.42
CA GLN A 219 14.50 -21.94 8.42
C GLN A 219 15.39 -23.01 9.07
N MET A 220 15.49 -24.17 8.44
CA MET A 220 16.50 -25.15 8.84
C MET A 220 17.86 -24.50 8.63
N SER A 221 18.60 -24.27 9.71
CA SER A 221 20.01 -23.93 9.60
C SER A 221 20.72 -25.06 8.84
N PRO A 222 21.65 -24.75 7.93
CA PRO A 222 22.50 -25.79 7.36
C PRO A 222 23.16 -26.52 8.52
N LYS A 223 23.08 -27.87 8.53
CA LYS A 223 23.85 -28.67 9.48
C LYS A 223 25.31 -28.24 9.35
N PRO A 224 26.03 -27.95 10.46
CA PRO A 224 27.45 -27.69 10.36
C PRO A 224 28.09 -28.91 9.71
N VAL A 225 28.82 -28.67 8.61
CA VAL A 225 29.69 -29.67 8.01
C VAL A 225 30.70 -30.01 9.09
N ARG A 226 30.62 -31.23 9.64
CA ARG A 226 31.67 -31.75 10.50
C ARG A 226 32.88 -31.97 9.58
N ASN A 227 33.90 -31.12 9.74
CA ASN A 227 35.25 -31.44 9.28
C ASN A 227 35.79 -32.64 10.06
#